data_AF-A0A928W0X6-F1
#
_entry.id   AF-A0A928W0X6-F1
#
_cell.length_a   1.000
_cell.length_b   1.000
_cell.length_c   1.000
_cell.angle_alpha   90.00
_cell.angle_beta   90.00
_cell.angle_gamma   90.00
#
_symmetry.space_group_name_H-M   'P 1'
#
loop_
_entity.id
_entity.type
_entity.pdbx_description
1 polymer ?
#
loop_
_entity_poly.entity_id
_entity_poly.type
_entity_poly.pdbx_seq_one_letter_code
_entity_poly.pdbx_strand_id
1 'polypeptide(L)'
;MTLVSLPGLRATIEEISQRYNLPSSSVEEALREALIKGYEKFRRSKDRDEEFSEEYFENFNVQLDTEEEGFQILTTKVIVDVNKDQIEDRDHQIALGEVREQVDDSEIQVGDSVLVDVTPEQKDFGRMAAIQTKQVLLQKLRDQQRKLIQEEFQDLEGTVLQARVVRFERQSAIVAVTSGLGQPEVEAELPKREQLPNDTYRSNTTFKVYLKKVRDTPHRGPQLMVSRATAGLVVELFSNEVPEIEEEIVRIVAVAREAHPPSRHVGVRTKIAVDTLERDVDPVGACIGARGSRIQAVVNELRGEKIDVIRWSPDPATYIANSLSPARVDSVVLANTEDKQSLVLVAEDQLSLAIGKEGQNVRLAARLTGWKIDIKDIDKYDEAAEMAKWAAQAEAAKAKARAAEVEEEEEIEVEAVEAEAEATTDTVADPESITEPEVEEDVVTQSDTLAESEPKTQPEEV
;
A
#
# COMPACT_ATOMS: atom_id res chain seq x y z
N MET A 1 -34.98 2.43 37.84
CA MET A 1 -33.99 2.75 36.80
C MET A 1 -33.69 4.22 36.90
N THR A 2 -32.42 4.57 37.10
CA THR A 2 -31.98 5.95 37.31
C THR A 2 -31.30 6.45 36.04
N LEU A 3 -32.07 7.12 35.17
CA LEU A 3 -31.54 7.76 33.98
C LEU A 3 -30.61 8.91 34.38
N VAL A 4 -29.36 8.88 33.91
CA VAL A 4 -28.45 10.02 34.07
C VAL A 4 -28.72 11.00 32.96
N SER A 5 -29.25 12.17 33.32
CA SER A 5 -29.58 13.24 32.37
C SER A 5 -28.34 13.82 31.69
N LEU A 6 -28.42 13.94 30.37
CA LEU A 6 -27.48 14.61 29.45
C LEU A 6 -28.25 15.65 28.61
N PRO A 7 -28.51 16.85 29.16
CA PRO A 7 -29.33 17.85 28.50
C PRO A 7 -28.77 18.23 27.11
N GLY A 8 -29.63 18.24 26.10
CA GLY A 8 -29.26 18.57 24.71
C GLY A 8 -28.50 17.47 23.98
N LEU A 9 -28.59 16.21 24.42
CA LEU A 9 -27.91 15.07 23.79
C LEU A 9 -28.18 14.98 22.28
N ARG A 10 -29.43 15.15 21.86
CA ARG A 10 -29.79 15.08 20.43
C ARG A 10 -29.10 16.17 19.61
N ALA A 11 -29.12 17.40 20.09
CA ALA A 11 -28.48 18.53 19.41
C ALA A 11 -26.96 18.38 19.36
N THR A 12 -26.35 17.83 20.41
CA THR A 12 -24.90 17.58 20.43
C THR A 12 -24.48 16.47 19.48
N ILE A 13 -25.25 15.38 19.37
CA ILE A 13 -25.01 14.32 18.37
C ILE A 13 -25.09 14.90 16.96
N GLU A 14 -26.09 15.72 16.67
CA GLU A 14 -26.25 16.37 15.36
C GLU A 14 -25.09 17.34 15.06
N GLU A 15 -24.68 18.16 16.03
CA GLU A 15 -23.53 19.07 15.88
C GLU A 15 -22.23 18.30 15.62
N ILE A 16 -21.99 17.20 16.35
CA ILE A 16 -20.81 16.35 16.17
C ILE A 16 -20.86 15.66 14.80
N SER A 17 -22.02 15.12 14.42
CA SER A 17 -22.25 14.49 13.12
C SER A 17 -21.90 15.45 11.97
N GLN A 18 -22.36 16.70 12.03
CA GLN A 18 -22.03 17.72 11.04
C GLN A 18 -20.56 18.14 11.08
N ARG A 19 -19.98 18.35 12.26
CA ARG A 19 -18.58 18.79 12.41
C ARG A 19 -17.58 17.77 11.89
N TYR A 20 -17.83 16.49 12.13
CA TYR A 20 -16.93 15.39 11.75
C TYR A 20 -17.34 14.70 10.45
N ASN A 21 -18.46 15.12 9.84
CA ASN A 21 -19.06 14.50 8.66
C ASN A 21 -19.26 12.98 8.83
N LEU A 22 -19.85 12.60 9.96
CA LEU A 22 -20.12 11.20 10.33
C LEU A 22 -21.64 10.97 10.40
N PRO A 23 -22.14 9.77 10.03
CA PRO A 23 -23.52 9.39 10.31
C PRO A 23 -23.84 9.50 11.81
N SER A 24 -25.06 9.94 12.15
CA SER A 24 -25.46 10.10 13.56
C SER A 24 -25.38 8.77 14.34
N SER A 25 -25.64 7.64 13.66
CA SER A 25 -25.48 6.30 14.23
C SER A 25 -24.04 6.01 14.67
N SER A 26 -23.04 6.41 13.88
CA SER A 26 -21.62 6.23 14.23
C SER A 26 -21.20 7.12 15.40
N VAL A 27 -21.81 8.30 15.54
CA VAL A 27 -21.58 9.20 16.69
C VAL A 27 -22.19 8.61 17.96
N GLU A 28 -23.39 8.05 17.88
CA GLU A 28 -24.05 7.36 18.99
C GLU A 28 -23.24 6.15 19.46
N GLU A 29 -22.75 5.33 18.53
CA GLU A 29 -21.90 4.17 18.83
C GLU A 29 -20.61 4.60 19.53
N ALA A 30 -19.92 5.62 18.99
CA ALA A 30 -18.72 6.17 19.61
C ALA A 30 -18.99 6.73 21.01
N LEU A 31 -20.17 7.32 21.24
CA LEU A 31 -20.59 7.82 22.56
C LEU A 31 -20.86 6.69 23.54
N ARG A 32 -21.53 5.60 23.12
CA ARG A 32 -21.74 4.39 23.95
C ARG A 32 -20.42 3.82 24.43
N GLU A 33 -19.50 3.56 23.50
CA GLU A 33 -18.17 3.02 23.83
C GLU A 33 -17.38 3.96 24.75
N ALA A 34 -17.45 5.27 24.51
CA ALA A 34 -16.77 6.27 25.33
C ALA A 34 -17.35 6.34 26.76
N LEU A 35 -18.66 6.17 26.93
CA LEU A 35 -19.31 6.11 28.23
C LEU A 35 -18.93 4.84 28.99
N ILE A 36 -18.87 3.68 28.31
CA ILE A 36 -18.37 2.42 28.89
C ILE A 36 -16.93 2.60 29.39
N LYS A 37 -16.03 3.14 28.55
CA LYS A 37 -14.64 3.40 28.97
C LYS A 37 -14.52 4.45 30.08
N GLY A 38 -15.44 5.41 30.12
CA GLY A 38 -15.56 6.34 31.26
C GLY A 38 -15.93 5.61 32.55
N TYR A 39 -16.86 4.66 32.47
CA TYR A 39 -17.29 3.82 33.58
C TYR A 39 -16.23 2.84 34.06
N GLU A 40 -15.52 2.17 33.15
CA GLU A 40 -14.37 1.32 33.46
C GLU A 40 -13.33 2.09 34.30
N LYS A 41 -12.99 3.31 33.88
CA LYS A 41 -12.06 4.16 34.64
C LYS A 41 -12.62 4.56 36.01
N PHE A 42 -13.93 4.82 36.09
CA PHE A 42 -14.58 5.12 37.36
C PHE A 42 -14.53 3.93 38.32
N ARG A 43 -14.87 2.70 37.88
CA ARG A 43 -14.78 1.48 38.69
C ARG A 43 -13.35 1.21 39.17
N ARG A 44 -12.38 1.26 38.27
CA ARG A 44 -10.94 1.13 38.59
C ARG A 44 -10.43 2.18 39.58
N SER A 45 -11.07 3.35 39.66
CA SER A 45 -10.69 4.38 40.62
C SER A 45 -11.26 4.16 42.02
N LYS A 46 -12.39 3.44 42.15
CA LYS A 46 -12.99 3.09 43.45
C LYS A 46 -12.32 1.86 44.05
N ASP A 47 -12.02 0.86 43.24
CA ASP A 47 -11.45 -0.42 43.69
C ASP A 47 -9.98 -0.54 43.24
N ARG A 48 -9.08 0.18 43.93
CA ARG A 48 -7.65 0.28 43.55
C ARG A 48 -6.85 -1.01 43.76
N ASP A 49 -7.39 -1.94 44.54
CA ASP A 49 -6.71 -3.19 44.94
C ASP A 49 -7.14 -4.40 44.09
N GLU A 50 -8.12 -4.24 43.18
CA GLU A 50 -8.60 -5.30 42.28
C GLU A 50 -7.92 -5.20 40.90
N GLU A 51 -7.29 -6.30 40.47
CA GLU A 51 -6.83 -6.45 39.09
C GLU A 51 -8.00 -6.92 38.21
N PHE A 52 -8.49 -6.02 37.36
CA PHE A 52 -9.50 -6.35 36.35
C PHE A 52 -8.83 -6.93 35.11
N SER A 53 -9.28 -8.09 34.65
CA SER A 53 -8.88 -8.64 33.34
C SER A 53 -9.36 -7.74 32.18
N GLU A 54 -8.80 -7.95 30.98
CA GLU A 54 -9.21 -7.18 29.79
C GLU A 54 -10.69 -7.42 29.43
N GLU A 55 -11.18 -8.64 29.68
CA GLU A 55 -12.55 -9.09 29.37
C GLU A 55 -13.57 -8.75 30.47
N TYR A 56 -13.14 -8.25 31.64
CA TYR A 56 -14.02 -8.02 32.80
C TYR A 56 -15.19 -7.08 32.53
N PHE A 57 -15.04 -6.12 31.61
CA PHE A 57 -16.07 -5.13 31.34
C PHE A 57 -16.94 -5.45 30.11
N GLU A 58 -16.78 -6.63 29.49
CA GLU A 58 -17.50 -7.01 28.27
C GLU A 58 -19.01 -7.20 28.48
N ASN A 59 -19.44 -7.54 29.69
CA ASN A 59 -20.87 -7.70 30.02
C ASN A 59 -21.61 -6.36 30.23
N PHE A 60 -20.90 -5.23 30.23
CA PHE A 60 -21.49 -3.90 30.39
C PHE A 60 -21.86 -3.28 29.05
N ASN A 61 -23.05 -2.69 28.99
CA ASN A 61 -23.60 -2.01 27.83
C ASN A 61 -24.17 -0.65 28.24
N VAL A 62 -24.12 0.32 27.33
CA VAL A 62 -24.73 1.64 27.53
C VAL A 62 -25.96 1.77 26.65
N GLN A 63 -27.10 2.01 27.28
CA GLN A 63 -28.32 2.42 26.59
C GLN A 63 -28.38 3.94 26.57
N LEU A 64 -28.38 4.51 25.37
CA LEU A 64 -28.59 5.94 25.14
C LEU A 64 -30.06 6.17 24.82
N ASP A 65 -30.69 7.11 25.52
CA ASP A 65 -32.02 7.60 25.20
C ASP A 65 -31.91 9.03 24.66
N THR A 66 -32.13 9.18 23.37
CA THR A 66 -32.10 10.48 22.68
C THR A 66 -33.36 11.30 22.88
N GLU A 67 -34.48 10.69 23.29
CA GLU A 67 -35.75 11.37 23.53
C GLU A 67 -35.82 11.90 24.96
N GLU A 68 -35.45 11.06 25.94
CA GLU A 68 -35.35 11.45 27.35
C GLU A 68 -34.04 12.17 27.69
N GLU A 69 -33.14 12.33 26.70
CA GLU A 69 -31.85 12.99 26.82
C GLU A 69 -31.01 12.47 27.99
N GLY A 70 -30.74 11.16 27.99
CA GLY A 70 -29.95 10.55 29.05
C GLY A 70 -29.34 9.21 28.66
N PHE A 71 -28.64 8.62 29.61
CA PHE A 71 -28.06 7.29 29.43
C PHE A 71 -28.21 6.43 30.68
N GLN A 72 -28.16 5.12 30.47
CA GLN A 72 -28.13 4.10 31.50
C GLN A 72 -27.01 3.12 31.19
N ILE A 73 -26.37 2.61 32.25
CA ILE A 73 -25.36 1.56 32.16
C ILE A 73 -26.01 0.28 32.66
N LEU A 74 -26.16 -0.66 31.74
CA LEU A 74 -26.74 -1.97 32.01
C LEU A 74 -25.62 -3.01 32.01
N THR A 75 -25.71 -3.98 32.90
CA THR A 75 -24.80 -5.13 32.89
C THR A 75 -25.58 -6.42 32.84
N THR A 76 -25.04 -7.41 32.13
CA THR A 76 -25.60 -8.76 32.09
C THR A 76 -24.96 -9.59 33.19
N LYS A 77 -25.77 -10.08 34.13
CA LYS A 77 -25.31 -10.88 35.27
C LYS A 77 -25.90 -12.29 35.22
N VAL A 78 -25.10 -13.28 35.61
CA VAL A 78 -25.53 -14.67 35.75
C VAL A 78 -26.16 -14.88 37.12
N ILE A 79 -27.29 -15.58 37.14
CA ILE A 79 -28.02 -15.88 38.37
C ILE A 79 -27.36 -17.05 39.10
N VAL A 80 -27.02 -16.83 40.36
CA VAL A 80 -26.39 -17.83 41.23
C VAL A 80 -27.25 -18.10 42.47
N ASP A 81 -27.25 -19.36 42.93
CA ASP A 81 -27.98 -19.80 44.13
C ASP A 81 -27.12 -19.65 45.39
N VAL A 82 -26.70 -18.41 45.66
CA VAL A 82 -25.97 -18.03 46.87
C VAL A 82 -26.61 -16.81 47.49
N ASN A 83 -26.43 -16.66 48.81
CA ASN A 83 -26.88 -15.47 49.52
C ASN A 83 -26.12 -14.24 49.01
N LYS A 84 -26.77 -13.07 49.07
CA LYS A 84 -26.24 -11.79 48.60
C LYS A 84 -24.85 -11.44 49.17
N ASP A 85 -24.58 -11.87 50.40
CA ASP A 85 -23.31 -11.59 51.10
C ASP A 85 -22.16 -12.55 50.73
N GLN A 86 -22.44 -13.61 49.96
CA GLN A 86 -21.48 -14.64 49.54
C GLN A 86 -21.10 -14.55 48.06
N ILE A 87 -21.55 -13.51 47.36
CA ILE A 87 -21.23 -13.30 45.95
C ILE A 87 -19.75 -12.91 45.82
N GLU A 88 -18.98 -13.71 45.08
CA GLU A 88 -17.56 -13.46 44.83
C GLU A 88 -17.36 -12.32 43.83
N ASP A 89 -18.12 -12.31 42.73
CA ASP A 89 -18.06 -11.26 41.71
C ASP A 89 -19.40 -10.52 41.58
N ARG A 90 -19.48 -9.34 42.21
CA ARG A 90 -20.72 -8.55 42.26
C ARG A 90 -21.10 -7.93 40.92
N ASP A 91 -20.19 -7.83 39.97
CA ASP A 91 -20.46 -7.23 38.65
C ASP A 91 -20.94 -8.27 37.64
N HIS A 92 -20.59 -9.55 37.82
CA HIS A 92 -20.97 -10.64 36.93
C HIS A 92 -22.06 -11.55 37.49
N GLN A 93 -22.29 -11.55 38.80
CA GLN A 93 -23.24 -12.46 39.45
C GLN A 93 -24.31 -11.71 40.21
N ILE A 94 -25.50 -12.32 40.30
CA ILE A 94 -26.61 -11.84 41.11
C ILE A 94 -27.29 -13.01 41.83
N ALA A 95 -27.68 -12.79 43.09
CA ALA A 95 -28.39 -13.80 43.86
C ALA A 95 -29.79 -14.00 43.29
N LEU A 96 -30.20 -15.26 43.16
CA LEU A 96 -31.56 -15.64 42.72
C LEU A 96 -32.67 -15.00 43.57
N GLY A 97 -32.42 -14.81 44.88
CA GLY A 97 -33.35 -14.09 45.76
C GLY A 97 -33.57 -12.63 45.36
N GLU A 98 -32.51 -11.91 44.94
CA GLU A 98 -32.60 -10.50 44.55
C GLU A 98 -33.31 -10.31 43.20
N VAL A 99 -33.12 -11.25 42.27
CA VAL A 99 -33.82 -11.21 40.98
C VAL A 99 -35.32 -11.43 41.15
N ARG A 100 -35.71 -12.39 42.00
CA ARG A 100 -37.12 -12.68 42.29
C ARG A 100 -37.86 -11.54 43.01
N GLU A 101 -37.15 -10.66 43.69
CA GLU A 101 -37.74 -9.45 44.29
C GLU A 101 -38.05 -8.36 43.25
N GLN A 102 -37.31 -8.33 42.13
CA GLN A 102 -37.43 -7.30 41.10
C GLN A 102 -38.27 -7.74 39.90
N VAL A 103 -38.26 -9.03 39.60
CA VAL A 103 -38.98 -9.62 38.46
C VAL A 103 -39.87 -10.72 38.99
N ASP A 104 -41.18 -10.50 38.93
CA ASP A 104 -42.23 -11.42 39.40
C ASP A 104 -42.49 -12.50 38.33
N ASP A 105 -41.43 -13.18 37.89
CA ASP A 105 -41.46 -14.20 36.86
C ASP A 105 -40.97 -15.55 37.41
N SER A 106 -41.89 -16.51 37.46
CA SER A 106 -41.66 -17.84 38.02
C SER A 106 -40.76 -18.74 37.17
N GLU A 107 -40.41 -18.31 35.96
CA GLU A 107 -39.58 -19.10 35.03
C GLU A 107 -38.07 -18.89 35.19
N ILE A 108 -37.64 -17.95 36.05
CA ILE A 108 -36.23 -17.61 36.27
C ILE A 108 -35.48 -18.73 37.02
N GLN A 109 -34.43 -19.27 36.39
CA GLN A 109 -33.61 -20.36 36.91
C GLN A 109 -32.17 -19.92 37.21
N VAL A 110 -31.49 -20.73 38.01
CA VAL A 110 -30.05 -20.58 38.27
C VAL A 110 -29.29 -20.85 36.98
N GLY A 111 -28.34 -19.98 36.63
CA GLY A 111 -27.60 -20.04 35.38
C GLY A 111 -28.16 -19.15 34.27
N ASP A 112 -29.37 -18.59 34.43
CA ASP A 112 -29.92 -17.61 33.48
C ASP A 112 -29.20 -16.26 33.60
N SER A 113 -29.25 -15.46 32.54
CA SER A 113 -28.66 -14.12 32.49
C SER A 113 -29.72 -13.03 32.59
N VAL A 114 -29.52 -12.03 33.44
CA VAL A 114 -30.43 -10.89 33.61
C VAL A 114 -29.72 -9.56 33.40
N LEU A 115 -30.44 -8.59 32.84
CA LEU A 115 -29.98 -7.20 32.68
C LEU A 115 -30.25 -6.42 33.96
N VAL A 116 -29.21 -5.82 34.52
CA VAL A 116 -29.27 -5.03 35.76
C VAL A 116 -28.75 -3.62 35.50
N ASP A 117 -29.50 -2.61 35.93
CA ASP A 117 -29.08 -1.21 35.93
C ASP A 117 -28.05 -0.97 37.04
N VAL A 118 -26.83 -0.58 36.64
CA VAL A 118 -25.69 -0.30 37.53
C VAL A 118 -25.21 1.15 37.40
N THR A 119 -26.10 2.02 36.90
CA THR A 119 -25.79 3.43 36.68
C THR A 119 -25.45 4.13 38.00
N PRO A 120 -24.24 4.71 38.17
CA PRO A 120 -23.85 5.37 39.40
C PRO A 120 -24.59 6.69 39.64
N GLU A 121 -24.69 7.12 40.89
CA GLU A 121 -25.24 8.43 41.24
C GLU A 121 -24.38 9.59 40.67
N GLN A 122 -25.04 10.60 40.09
CA GLN A 122 -24.46 11.68 39.27
C GLN A 122 -23.23 12.39 39.86
N LYS A 123 -23.09 12.48 41.19
CA LYS A 123 -22.03 13.26 41.86
C LYS A 123 -20.64 12.64 41.76
N ASP A 124 -20.54 11.31 41.84
CA ASP A 124 -19.26 10.61 41.90
C ASP A 124 -18.72 10.26 40.51
N PHE A 125 -19.62 9.88 39.60
CA PHE A 125 -19.28 9.53 38.21
C PHE A 125 -18.82 10.75 37.41
N GLY A 126 -19.41 11.92 37.69
CA GLY A 126 -19.49 13.03 36.73
C GLY A 126 -18.16 13.66 36.30
N ARG A 127 -17.11 13.70 37.14
CA ARG A 127 -15.88 14.45 36.77
C ARG A 127 -14.81 13.59 36.11
N MET A 128 -14.48 12.44 36.70
CA MET A 128 -13.41 11.58 36.20
C MET A 128 -13.87 10.78 34.98
N ALA A 129 -15.09 10.25 34.98
CA ALA A 129 -15.64 9.55 33.84
C ALA A 129 -15.80 10.50 32.64
N ALA A 130 -16.31 11.73 32.86
CA ALA A 130 -16.48 12.69 31.76
C ALA A 130 -15.18 13.08 31.04
N ILE A 131 -14.07 13.27 31.77
CA ILE A 131 -12.77 13.57 31.14
C ILE A 131 -12.32 12.39 30.26
N GLN A 132 -12.45 11.16 30.76
CA GLN A 132 -12.08 9.96 30.03
C GLN A 132 -13.01 9.73 28.83
N THR A 133 -14.32 9.81 29.03
CA THR A 133 -15.33 9.71 27.99
C THR A 133 -15.05 10.72 26.89
N LYS A 134 -14.76 11.99 27.22
CA LYS A 134 -14.41 12.99 26.21
C LYS A 134 -13.16 12.58 25.39
N GLN A 135 -12.12 12.07 26.04
CA GLN A 135 -10.89 11.64 25.36
C GLN A 135 -11.15 10.44 24.44
N VAL A 136 -11.86 9.42 24.94
CA VAL A 136 -12.20 8.21 24.19
C VAL A 136 -13.14 8.53 23.05
N LEU A 137 -14.16 9.37 23.27
CA LEU A 137 -15.08 9.83 22.23
C LEU A 137 -14.32 10.51 21.08
N LEU A 138 -13.43 11.45 21.38
CA LEU A 138 -12.62 12.13 20.37
C LEU A 138 -11.71 11.15 19.60
N GLN A 139 -11.22 10.10 20.25
CA GLN A 139 -10.45 9.05 19.60
C GLN A 139 -11.34 8.21 18.67
N LYS A 140 -12.47 7.70 19.18
CA LYS A 140 -13.42 6.88 18.42
C LYS A 140 -14.01 7.62 17.21
N LEU A 141 -14.35 8.90 17.36
CA LEU A 141 -14.80 9.72 16.23
C LEU A 141 -13.73 9.84 15.13
N ARG A 142 -12.44 10.01 15.51
CA ARG A 142 -11.35 10.02 14.52
C ARG A 142 -11.17 8.67 13.85
N ASP A 143 -11.30 7.58 14.60
CA ASP A 143 -11.14 6.23 14.06
C ASP A 143 -12.27 5.88 13.09
N GLN A 144 -13.52 6.26 13.40
CA GLN A 144 -14.65 6.16 12.48
C GLN A 144 -14.45 7.01 11.22
N GLN A 145 -13.99 8.26 11.37
CA GLN A 145 -13.69 9.13 10.23
C GLN A 145 -12.59 8.53 9.34
N ARG A 146 -11.53 8.00 9.93
CA ARG A 146 -10.43 7.33 9.22
C ARG A 146 -10.95 6.11 8.45
N LYS A 147 -11.80 5.29 9.06
CA LYS A 147 -12.37 4.11 8.42
C LYS A 147 -13.20 4.48 7.19
N LEU A 148 -14.08 5.49 7.30
CA LEU A 148 -14.87 5.96 6.16
C LEU A 148 -14.01 6.52 5.02
N ILE A 149 -12.98 7.31 5.35
CA ILE A 149 -12.04 7.82 4.35
C ILE A 149 -11.31 6.66 3.66
N GLN A 150 -10.91 5.64 4.40
CA GLN A 150 -10.24 4.49 3.81
C GLN A 150 -11.15 3.76 2.83
N GLU A 151 -12.37 3.42 3.25
CA GLU A 151 -13.36 2.71 2.43
C GLU A 151 -13.66 3.50 1.14
N GLU A 152 -13.92 4.81 1.23
CA GLU A 152 -14.23 5.64 0.07
C GLU A 152 -13.06 5.73 -0.93
N PHE A 153 -11.84 5.99 -0.44
CA PHE A 153 -10.71 6.21 -1.34
C PHE A 153 -10.10 4.89 -1.85
N GLN A 154 -10.37 3.76 -1.20
CA GLN A 154 -9.94 2.46 -1.66
C GLN A 154 -10.64 2.08 -2.98
N ASP A 155 -11.92 2.42 -3.12
CA ASP A 155 -12.67 2.22 -4.37
C ASP A 155 -12.21 3.17 -5.49
N LEU A 156 -11.63 4.31 -5.12
CA LEU A 156 -11.09 5.30 -6.06
C LEU A 156 -9.62 5.06 -6.40
N GLU A 157 -8.98 4.00 -5.89
CA GLU A 157 -7.58 3.70 -6.20
C GLU A 157 -7.41 3.49 -7.71
N GLY A 158 -6.43 4.18 -8.30
CA GLY A 158 -6.20 4.15 -9.75
C GLY A 158 -6.97 5.20 -10.56
N THR A 159 -7.73 6.08 -9.90
CA THR A 159 -8.43 7.19 -10.57
C THR A 159 -7.67 8.52 -10.48
N VAL A 160 -8.18 9.53 -11.19
CA VAL A 160 -7.66 10.90 -11.14
C VAL A 160 -8.53 11.77 -10.26
N LEU A 161 -7.88 12.43 -9.30
CA LEU A 161 -8.51 13.32 -8.34
C LEU A 161 -8.00 14.75 -8.52
N GLN A 162 -8.84 15.72 -8.17
CA GLN A 162 -8.40 17.10 -8.05
C GLN A 162 -7.65 17.27 -6.73
N ALA A 163 -6.46 17.85 -6.79
CA ALA A 163 -5.63 18.11 -5.62
C ALA A 163 -5.29 19.59 -5.48
N ARG A 164 -5.18 20.06 -4.24
CA ARG A 164 -4.73 21.40 -3.86
C ARG A 164 -3.56 21.31 -2.91
N VAL A 165 -2.46 22.01 -3.20
CA VAL A 165 -1.29 21.99 -2.31
C VAL A 165 -1.61 22.73 -1.01
N VAL A 166 -1.48 22.04 0.12
CA VAL A 166 -1.71 22.62 1.45
C VAL A 166 -0.39 23.12 2.02
N ARG A 167 0.56 22.20 2.21
CA ARG A 167 1.86 22.47 2.86
C ARG A 167 2.96 21.61 2.26
N PHE A 168 4.21 21.95 2.60
CA PHE A 168 5.39 21.21 2.19
C PHE A 168 6.04 20.55 3.40
N GLU A 169 6.44 19.29 3.22
CA GLU A 169 7.31 18.57 4.13
C GLU A 169 8.69 18.39 3.47
N ARG A 170 9.67 17.82 4.20
CA ARG A 170 11.07 17.76 3.72
C ARG A 170 11.23 17.00 2.40
N GLN A 171 10.43 15.95 2.18
CA GLN A 171 10.55 15.04 1.01
C GLN A 171 9.25 14.85 0.23
N SER A 172 8.18 15.55 0.62
CA SER A 172 6.87 15.44 0.00
C SER A 172 6.08 16.74 0.12
N ALA A 173 5.10 16.93 -0.76
CA ALA A 173 4.07 17.95 -0.60
C ALA A 173 2.83 17.27 -0.03
N ILE A 174 2.17 17.93 0.93
CA ILE A 174 0.86 17.50 1.41
C ILE A 174 -0.19 18.24 0.60
N VAL A 175 -1.04 17.47 -0.06
CA VAL A 175 -2.11 17.99 -0.91
C VAL A 175 -3.46 17.57 -0.33
N ALA A 176 -4.44 18.45 -0.43
CA ALA A 176 -5.83 18.17 -0.15
C ALA A 176 -6.46 17.58 -1.41
N VAL A 177 -7.07 16.40 -1.33
CA VAL A 177 -7.78 15.75 -2.44
C VAL A 177 -9.28 15.67 -2.16
N THR A 178 -10.07 15.69 -3.22
CA THR A 178 -11.53 15.61 -3.16
C THR A 178 -12.02 14.48 -4.06
N SER A 179 -12.90 13.64 -3.54
CA SER A 179 -13.56 12.55 -4.29
C SER A 179 -14.66 13.03 -5.23
N GLY A 180 -15.13 14.27 -5.05
CA GLY A 180 -16.22 14.87 -5.84
C GLY A 180 -17.63 14.54 -5.33
N LEU A 181 -17.75 13.67 -4.32
CA LEU A 181 -19.02 13.20 -3.75
C LEU A 181 -19.51 14.02 -2.54
N GLY A 182 -19.00 15.24 -2.37
CA GLY A 182 -19.42 16.16 -1.30
C GLY A 182 -18.69 15.99 0.04
N GLN A 183 -17.71 15.09 0.13
CA GLN A 183 -16.84 14.94 1.30
C GLN A 183 -15.85 16.11 1.47
N PRO A 184 -15.42 16.40 2.72
CA PRO A 184 -14.34 17.35 2.97
C PRO A 184 -13.03 16.89 2.31
N GLU A 185 -12.16 17.86 2.02
CA GLU A 185 -10.83 17.59 1.48
C GLU A 185 -10.02 16.69 2.44
N VAL A 186 -9.49 15.58 1.92
CA VAL A 186 -8.63 14.66 2.66
C VAL A 186 -7.17 14.94 2.33
N GLU A 187 -6.29 14.87 3.33
CA GLU A 187 -4.85 15.04 3.09
C GLU A 187 -4.24 13.79 2.45
N ALA A 188 -3.50 14.02 1.36
CA ALA A 188 -2.72 13.03 0.64
C ALA A 188 -1.26 13.47 0.54
N GLU A 189 -0.37 12.49 0.47
CA GLU A 189 1.06 12.72 0.27
C GLU A 189 1.41 12.65 -1.22
N LEU A 190 2.11 13.68 -1.71
CA LEU A 190 2.75 13.72 -3.02
C LEU A 190 4.28 13.71 -2.86
N PRO A 191 4.93 12.52 -2.89
CA PRO A 191 6.36 12.39 -2.73
C PRO A 191 7.15 13.11 -3.83
N LYS A 192 8.36 13.60 -3.53
CA LYS A 192 9.21 14.30 -4.52
C LYS A 192 9.50 13.48 -5.78
N ARG A 193 9.65 12.16 -5.65
CA ARG A 193 9.83 11.22 -6.78
C ARG A 193 8.59 11.03 -7.65
N GLU A 194 7.43 11.45 -7.16
CA GLU A 194 6.14 11.35 -7.85
C GLU A 194 5.69 12.73 -8.38
N GLN A 195 6.48 13.78 -8.17
CA GLN A 195 6.24 15.12 -8.68
C GLN A 195 6.75 15.26 -10.12
N LEU A 196 6.15 16.13 -10.91
CA LEU A 196 6.62 16.45 -12.25
C LEU A 196 7.58 17.66 -12.18
N PRO A 197 8.76 17.62 -12.81
CA PRO A 197 9.73 18.72 -12.74
C PRO A 197 9.21 20.06 -13.25
N ASN A 198 8.26 20.04 -14.20
CA ASN A 198 7.71 21.23 -14.84
C ASN A 198 6.48 21.80 -14.11
N ASP A 199 5.94 21.09 -13.11
CA ASP A 199 4.81 21.58 -12.33
C ASP A 199 5.25 22.70 -11.37
N THR A 200 4.35 23.64 -11.14
CA THR A 200 4.55 24.68 -10.13
C THR A 200 3.90 24.25 -8.82
N TYR A 201 4.67 23.68 -7.91
CA TYR A 201 4.19 23.38 -6.56
C TYR A 201 4.31 24.62 -5.68
N ARG A 202 3.23 25.40 -5.59
CA ARG A 202 3.07 26.48 -4.60
C ARG A 202 1.84 26.20 -3.74
N SER A 203 1.84 26.71 -2.51
CA SER A 203 0.66 26.62 -1.64
C SER A 203 -0.59 27.15 -2.38
N ASN A 204 -1.71 26.43 -2.23
CA ASN A 204 -2.97 26.64 -2.92
C ASN A 204 -2.98 26.41 -4.43
N THR A 205 -1.90 25.91 -5.03
CA THR A 205 -1.96 25.49 -6.45
C THR A 205 -2.84 24.26 -6.58
N THR A 206 -3.70 24.25 -7.59
CA THR A 206 -4.55 23.11 -7.94
C THR A 206 -4.04 22.40 -9.19
N PHE A 207 -4.14 21.08 -9.20
CA PHE A 207 -3.81 20.23 -10.34
C PHE A 207 -4.43 18.84 -10.17
N LYS A 208 -4.56 18.10 -11.27
CA LYS A 208 -5.02 16.71 -11.23
C LYS A 208 -3.88 15.77 -10.85
N VAL A 209 -4.14 14.84 -9.93
CA VAL A 209 -3.21 13.79 -9.49
C VAL A 209 -3.84 12.41 -9.66
N TYR A 210 -2.99 11.41 -9.79
CA TYR A 210 -3.40 10.00 -9.80
C TYR A 210 -3.34 9.43 -8.39
N LEU A 211 -4.42 8.83 -7.90
CA LEU A 211 -4.42 8.11 -6.63
C LEU A 211 -3.69 6.78 -6.81
N LYS A 212 -2.43 6.74 -6.36
CA LYS A 212 -1.53 5.62 -6.63
C LYS A 212 -1.74 4.45 -5.68
N LYS A 213 -2.01 4.74 -4.41
CA LYS A 213 -2.24 3.73 -3.38
C LYS A 213 -2.89 4.34 -2.15
N VAL A 214 -3.83 3.62 -1.54
CA VAL A 214 -4.28 3.88 -0.16
C VAL A 214 -3.51 2.97 0.80
N ARG A 215 -2.76 3.55 1.73
CA ARG A 215 -2.01 2.79 2.74
C ARG A 215 -2.71 2.88 4.08
N ASP A 216 -2.99 1.75 4.69
CA ASP A 216 -3.34 1.72 6.10
C ASP A 216 -2.05 1.73 6.95
N THR A 217 -1.91 2.75 7.80
CA THR A 217 -0.76 2.88 8.70
C THR A 217 -1.26 2.79 10.14
N PRO A 218 -0.75 1.82 10.93
CA PRO A 218 -1.10 1.70 12.34
C PRO A 218 -0.93 3.05 13.06
N HIS A 219 -1.94 3.45 13.83
CA HIS A 219 -2.02 4.68 14.63
C HIS A 219 -2.09 6.02 13.85
N ARG A 220 -1.66 6.07 12.58
CA ARG A 220 -1.70 7.29 11.76
C ARG A 220 -3.00 7.40 10.96
N GLY A 221 -3.62 6.28 10.63
CA GLY A 221 -4.83 6.20 9.80
C GLY A 221 -4.50 6.01 8.31
N PRO A 222 -5.50 6.07 7.41
CA PRO A 222 -5.27 5.92 5.99
C PRO A 222 -4.41 7.07 5.47
N GLN A 223 -3.35 6.71 4.76
CA GLN A 223 -2.48 7.63 4.07
C GLN A 223 -2.67 7.46 2.57
N LEU A 224 -3.26 8.47 1.95
CA LEU A 224 -3.44 8.53 0.50
C LEU A 224 -2.09 8.91 -0.14
N MET A 225 -1.56 8.07 -1.01
CA MET A 225 -0.36 8.38 -1.80
C MET A 225 -0.77 8.71 -3.23
N VAL A 226 -0.47 9.94 -3.66
CA VAL A 226 -0.81 10.42 -5.00
C VAL A 226 0.43 10.64 -5.86
N SER A 227 0.25 10.67 -7.17
CA SER A 227 1.32 10.82 -8.14
C SER A 227 0.95 11.71 -9.32
N ARG A 228 1.92 12.52 -9.75
CA ARG A 228 1.92 13.24 -11.03
C ARG A 228 2.78 12.55 -12.09
N ALA A 229 3.68 11.66 -11.68
CA ALA A 229 4.68 11.01 -12.53
C ALA A 229 4.25 9.66 -13.12
N THR A 230 3.27 8.99 -12.50
CA THR A 230 2.84 7.64 -12.90
C THR A 230 2.12 7.65 -14.25
N ALA A 231 2.29 6.59 -15.06
CA ALA A 231 1.65 6.48 -16.39
C ALA A 231 0.11 6.45 -16.32
N GLY A 232 -0.46 5.89 -15.24
CA GLY A 232 -1.90 5.86 -15.00
C GLY A 232 -2.58 7.24 -15.01
N LEU A 233 -1.86 8.30 -14.60
CA LEU A 233 -2.38 9.67 -14.75
C LEU A 233 -2.70 9.99 -16.21
N VAL A 234 -1.84 9.59 -17.14
CA VAL A 234 -2.03 9.87 -18.56
C VAL A 234 -3.20 9.05 -19.11
N VAL A 235 -3.27 7.76 -18.77
CA VAL A 235 -4.38 6.88 -19.17
C VAL A 235 -5.72 7.49 -18.77
N GLU A 236 -5.83 7.89 -17.51
CA GLU A 236 -7.07 8.39 -16.95
C GLU A 236 -7.42 9.79 -17.47
N LEU A 237 -6.42 10.66 -17.71
CA LEU A 237 -6.66 11.94 -18.38
C LEU A 237 -7.17 11.76 -19.81
N PHE A 238 -6.67 10.75 -20.54
CA PHE A 238 -7.17 10.43 -21.87
C PHE A 238 -8.58 9.82 -21.82
N SER A 239 -8.84 8.93 -20.86
CA SER A 239 -10.18 8.36 -20.64
C SER A 239 -11.23 9.46 -20.45
N ASN A 240 -10.94 10.44 -19.58
CA ASN A 240 -11.84 11.56 -19.30
C ASN A 240 -11.99 12.57 -20.47
N GLU A 241 -11.02 12.66 -21.39
CA GLU A 241 -11.00 13.64 -22.49
C GLU A 241 -11.49 13.05 -23.83
N VAL A 242 -11.42 11.73 -23.99
CA VAL A 242 -11.74 11.01 -25.23
C VAL A 242 -12.91 10.07 -24.97
N PRO A 243 -14.15 10.44 -25.36
CA PRO A 243 -15.34 9.62 -25.13
C PRO A 243 -15.22 8.21 -25.72
N GLU A 244 -14.53 8.07 -26.85
CA GLU A 244 -14.33 6.77 -27.49
C GLU A 244 -13.47 5.81 -26.64
N ILE A 245 -12.65 6.32 -25.71
CA ILE A 245 -11.91 5.51 -24.73
C ILE A 245 -12.81 5.12 -23.56
N GLU A 246 -13.61 6.06 -23.07
CA GLU A 246 -14.59 5.82 -21.99
C GLU A 246 -15.65 4.79 -22.40
N GLU A 247 -16.10 4.82 -23.65
CA GLU A 247 -17.03 3.86 -24.26
C GLU A 247 -16.36 2.54 -24.69
N GLU A 248 -15.07 2.36 -24.40
CA GLU A 248 -14.25 1.19 -24.75
C GLU A 248 -14.15 0.88 -26.27
N ILE A 249 -14.51 1.83 -27.14
CA ILE A 249 -14.37 1.72 -28.60
C ILE A 249 -12.90 1.78 -29.01
N VAL A 250 -12.14 2.67 -28.37
CA VAL A 250 -10.70 2.82 -28.51
C VAL A 250 -10.05 2.38 -27.21
N ARG A 251 -9.09 1.46 -27.29
CA ARG A 251 -8.34 0.98 -26.12
C ARG A 251 -6.92 1.54 -26.12
N ILE A 252 -6.45 1.94 -24.94
CA ILE A 252 -5.03 2.22 -24.70
C ILE A 252 -4.35 0.87 -24.42
N VAL A 253 -3.49 0.43 -25.34
CA VAL A 253 -2.81 -0.87 -25.24
C VAL A 253 -1.56 -0.80 -24.35
N ALA A 254 -0.80 0.29 -24.48
CA ALA A 254 0.42 0.48 -23.70
C ALA A 254 0.74 1.97 -23.54
N VAL A 255 1.41 2.30 -22.43
CA VAL A 255 1.92 3.65 -22.16
C VAL A 255 3.36 3.56 -21.69
N ALA A 256 4.25 4.28 -22.36
CA ALA A 256 5.62 4.47 -21.93
C ALA A 256 5.82 5.95 -21.58
N ARG A 257 6.08 6.24 -20.30
CA ARG A 257 6.24 7.61 -19.78
C ARG A 257 7.63 7.82 -19.20
N GLU A 258 8.23 8.97 -19.49
CA GLU A 258 9.47 9.43 -18.86
C GLU A 258 9.24 10.74 -18.11
N ALA A 259 8.60 10.64 -16.93
CA ALA A 259 8.28 11.78 -16.07
C ALA A 259 9.54 12.50 -15.52
N HIS A 260 10.63 11.76 -15.34
CA HIS A 260 11.90 12.23 -14.77
C HIS A 260 13.04 11.93 -15.74
N PRO A 261 13.24 12.77 -16.77
CA PRO A 261 14.35 12.59 -17.69
C PRO A 261 15.70 12.75 -16.98
N PRO A 262 16.76 12.05 -17.43
CA PRO A 262 18.07 12.01 -16.75
C PRO A 262 18.79 13.37 -16.77
N SER A 263 18.49 14.21 -17.76
CA SER A 263 19.14 15.49 -18.02
C SER A 263 18.10 16.60 -18.09
N ARG A 264 18.42 17.78 -17.54
CA ARG A 264 17.54 18.97 -17.58
C ARG A 264 17.27 19.47 -19.01
N HIS A 265 18.11 19.07 -19.97
CA HIS A 265 17.94 19.43 -21.37
C HIS A 265 16.92 18.55 -22.08
N VAL A 266 16.53 17.43 -21.49
CA VAL A 266 15.52 16.51 -22.01
C VAL A 266 14.21 16.80 -21.29
N GLY A 267 13.15 17.06 -22.05
CA GLY A 267 11.83 17.33 -21.50
C GLY A 267 11.07 16.06 -21.16
N VAL A 268 9.99 16.19 -20.38
CA VAL A 268 9.07 15.09 -20.12
C VAL A 268 8.39 14.66 -21.43
N ARG A 269 8.34 13.34 -21.66
CA ARG A 269 7.71 12.78 -22.86
C ARG A 269 7.02 11.45 -22.55
N THR A 270 5.88 11.24 -23.19
CA THR A 270 5.10 10.01 -23.12
C THR A 270 4.75 9.52 -24.51
N LYS A 271 4.81 8.20 -24.71
CA LYS A 271 4.25 7.52 -25.88
C LYS A 271 3.07 6.66 -25.43
N ILE A 272 2.00 6.70 -26.21
CA ILE A 272 0.76 5.96 -25.95
C ILE A 272 0.43 5.16 -27.20
N ALA A 273 0.27 3.86 -27.05
CA ALA A 273 -0.18 2.96 -28.11
C ALA A 273 -1.68 2.74 -27.98
N VAL A 274 -2.42 3.04 -29.04
CA VAL A 274 -3.88 2.92 -29.09
C VAL A 274 -4.33 1.99 -30.21
N ASP A 275 -5.44 1.32 -29.99
CA ASP A 275 -6.04 0.38 -30.93
C ASP A 275 -7.58 0.47 -30.89
N THR A 276 -8.23 -0.04 -31.91
CA THR A 276 -9.69 -0.20 -31.95
C THR A 276 -10.05 -1.41 -32.81
N LEU A 277 -11.16 -2.05 -32.45
CA LEU A 277 -11.75 -3.12 -33.26
C LEU A 277 -12.73 -2.57 -34.31
N GLU A 278 -13.19 -1.32 -34.14
CA GLU A 278 -14.16 -0.69 -35.02
C GLU A 278 -13.48 -0.14 -36.28
N ARG A 279 -13.93 -0.61 -37.45
CA ARG A 279 -13.31 -0.25 -38.73
C ARG A 279 -13.53 1.20 -39.14
N ASP A 280 -14.62 1.79 -38.67
CA ASP A 280 -15.02 3.16 -39.02
C ASP A 280 -14.42 4.20 -38.07
N VAL A 281 -13.63 3.77 -37.09
CA VAL A 281 -13.00 4.63 -36.08
C VAL A 281 -11.49 4.62 -36.28
N ASP A 282 -10.88 5.81 -36.39
CA ASP A 282 -9.43 5.95 -36.34
C ASP A 282 -9.00 6.21 -34.88
N PRO A 283 -8.29 5.29 -34.23
CA PRO A 283 -7.96 5.41 -32.82
C PRO A 283 -6.99 6.58 -32.55
N VAL A 284 -6.09 6.88 -33.50
CA VAL A 284 -5.15 8.00 -33.35
C VAL A 284 -5.90 9.33 -33.53
N GLY A 285 -6.74 9.44 -34.56
CA GLY A 285 -7.59 10.60 -34.81
C GLY A 285 -8.55 10.90 -33.65
N ALA A 286 -9.16 9.87 -33.04
CA ALA A 286 -10.03 10.02 -31.88
C ALA A 286 -9.29 10.64 -30.68
N CYS A 287 -8.07 10.16 -30.37
CA CYS A 287 -7.27 10.68 -29.27
C CYS A 287 -6.73 12.10 -29.52
N ILE A 288 -6.43 12.45 -30.78
CA ILE A 288 -5.95 13.79 -31.13
C ILE A 288 -7.10 14.80 -31.10
N GLY A 289 -8.27 14.43 -31.63
CA GLY A 289 -9.43 15.31 -31.76
C GLY A 289 -9.25 16.39 -32.85
N ALA A 290 -10.29 17.20 -33.06
CA ALA A 290 -10.30 18.23 -34.09
C ALA A 290 -9.15 19.23 -33.87
N ARG A 291 -8.21 19.30 -34.83
CA ARG A 291 -6.99 20.14 -34.74
C ARG A 291 -6.15 19.89 -33.47
N GLY A 292 -6.19 18.69 -32.91
CA GLY A 292 -5.43 18.37 -31.70
C GLY A 292 -6.06 18.87 -30.40
N SER A 293 -7.34 19.24 -30.39
CA SER A 293 -7.98 19.84 -29.20
C SER A 293 -7.90 18.95 -27.96
N ARG A 294 -8.17 17.64 -28.12
CA ARG A 294 -8.21 16.66 -27.01
C ARG A 294 -6.81 16.41 -26.46
N ILE A 295 -5.86 16.07 -27.34
CA ILE A 295 -4.46 15.87 -26.92
C ILE A 295 -3.87 17.14 -26.28
N GLN A 296 -4.21 18.33 -26.79
CA GLN A 296 -3.71 19.59 -26.22
C GLN A 296 -4.27 19.86 -24.82
N ALA A 297 -5.52 19.46 -24.54
CA ALA A 297 -6.09 19.55 -23.19
C ALA A 297 -5.28 18.72 -22.19
N VAL A 298 -4.95 17.47 -22.53
CA VAL A 298 -4.11 16.60 -21.70
C VAL A 298 -2.68 17.16 -21.56
N VAL A 299 -2.07 17.63 -22.65
CA VAL A 299 -0.73 18.25 -22.63
C VAL A 299 -0.70 19.49 -21.72
N ASN A 300 -1.75 20.32 -21.74
CA ASN A 300 -1.85 21.50 -20.89
C ASN A 300 -1.97 21.13 -19.40
N GLU A 301 -2.73 20.09 -19.08
CA GLU A 301 -2.83 19.56 -17.71
C GLU A 301 -1.49 19.00 -17.21
N LEU A 302 -0.68 18.43 -18.10
CA LEU A 302 0.68 17.95 -17.83
C LEU A 302 1.77 19.01 -18.04
N ARG A 303 1.39 20.31 -18.09
CA ARG A 303 2.31 21.46 -18.17
C ARG A 303 3.31 21.36 -19.34
N GLY A 304 2.82 20.97 -20.51
CA GLY A 304 3.60 20.93 -21.74
C GLY A 304 4.43 19.66 -21.92
N GLU A 305 4.11 18.58 -21.21
CA GLU A 305 4.63 17.24 -21.50
C GLU A 305 4.36 16.86 -22.96
N LYS A 306 5.38 16.37 -23.68
CA LYS A 306 5.21 15.94 -25.07
C LYS A 306 4.56 14.56 -25.11
N ILE A 307 3.45 14.42 -25.82
CA ILE A 307 2.72 13.15 -25.94
C ILE A 307 2.69 12.73 -27.40
N ASP A 308 3.19 11.53 -27.69
CA ASP A 308 3.02 10.90 -29.00
C ASP A 308 1.95 9.81 -28.88
N VAL A 309 0.89 9.93 -29.68
CA VAL A 309 -0.13 8.88 -29.83
C VAL A 309 0.20 8.09 -31.09
N ILE A 310 0.36 6.78 -30.95
CA ILE A 310 0.75 5.89 -32.04
C ILE A 310 -0.22 4.72 -32.16
N ARG A 311 -0.44 4.25 -33.39
CA ARG A 311 -1.29 3.10 -33.66
C ARG A 311 -0.57 1.82 -33.26
N TRP A 312 -1.18 1.05 -32.36
CA TRP A 312 -0.73 -0.30 -32.05
C TRP A 312 -0.94 -1.23 -33.25
N SER A 313 -0.10 -2.25 -33.39
CA SER A 313 -0.26 -3.28 -34.41
C SER A 313 0.05 -4.65 -33.80
N PRO A 314 -0.70 -5.71 -34.16
CA PRO A 314 -0.33 -7.07 -33.80
C PRO A 314 0.95 -7.53 -34.50
N ASP A 315 1.29 -6.95 -35.66
CA ASP A 315 2.57 -7.17 -36.32
C ASP A 315 3.69 -6.37 -35.62
N PRO A 316 4.71 -7.03 -35.03
CA PRO A 316 5.76 -6.35 -34.28
C PRO A 316 6.56 -5.37 -35.12
N ALA A 317 6.85 -5.70 -36.39
CA ALA A 317 7.63 -4.82 -37.27
C ALA A 317 6.90 -3.48 -37.49
N THR A 318 5.61 -3.54 -37.83
CA THR A 318 4.74 -2.36 -37.96
C THR A 318 4.61 -1.61 -36.63
N TYR A 319 4.46 -2.31 -35.51
CA TYR A 319 4.32 -1.66 -34.21
C TYR A 319 5.59 -0.91 -33.79
N ILE A 320 6.77 -1.52 -34.00
CA ILE A 320 8.07 -0.90 -33.76
C ILE A 320 8.25 0.34 -34.65
N ALA A 321 7.95 0.22 -35.95
CA ALA A 321 8.03 1.36 -36.87
C ALA A 321 7.14 2.53 -36.40
N ASN A 322 5.88 2.25 -36.04
CA ASN A 322 4.94 3.25 -35.53
C ASN A 322 5.44 3.90 -34.24
N SER A 323 6.07 3.14 -33.34
CA SER A 323 6.54 3.64 -32.04
C SER A 323 7.68 4.66 -32.14
N LEU A 324 8.43 4.65 -33.25
CA LEU A 324 9.52 5.59 -33.52
C LEU A 324 9.05 6.93 -34.10
N SER A 325 7.75 7.06 -34.41
CA SER A 325 7.13 8.33 -34.81
C SER A 325 7.57 9.48 -33.87
N PRO A 326 7.98 10.64 -34.42
CA PRO A 326 7.78 11.12 -35.79
C PRO A 326 8.83 10.70 -36.84
N ALA A 327 9.85 9.91 -36.46
CA ALA A 327 10.87 9.48 -37.43
C ALA A 327 10.26 8.53 -38.48
N ARG A 328 10.63 8.72 -39.74
CA ARG A 328 10.26 7.80 -40.82
C ARG A 328 11.19 6.60 -40.80
N VAL A 329 10.60 5.41 -40.78
CA VAL A 329 11.31 4.13 -40.77
C VAL A 329 11.23 3.50 -42.15
N ASP A 330 12.38 3.08 -42.69
CA ASP A 330 12.47 2.46 -44.01
C ASP A 330 12.25 0.95 -43.92
N SER A 331 12.86 0.30 -42.92
CA SER A 331 12.71 -1.15 -42.70
C SER A 331 12.91 -1.53 -41.24
N VAL A 332 12.24 -2.60 -40.81
CA VAL A 332 12.42 -3.20 -39.49
C VAL A 332 12.77 -4.68 -39.68
N VAL A 333 13.96 -5.06 -39.24
CA VAL A 333 14.46 -6.44 -39.24
C VAL A 333 14.29 -7.01 -37.84
N LEU A 334 13.51 -8.08 -37.71
CA LEU A 334 13.36 -8.81 -36.45
C LEU A 334 14.54 -9.76 -36.28
N ALA A 335 15.60 -9.29 -35.64
CA ALA A 335 16.86 -10.03 -35.50
C ALA A 335 16.72 -11.28 -34.63
N ASN A 336 15.96 -11.19 -33.53
CA ASN A 336 15.63 -12.35 -32.70
C ASN A 336 14.23 -12.17 -32.10
N THR A 337 13.30 -13.06 -32.46
CA THR A 337 11.92 -13.01 -31.95
C THR A 337 11.81 -13.50 -30.49
N GLU A 338 12.64 -14.45 -30.07
CA GLU A 338 12.63 -14.98 -28.70
C GLU A 338 13.12 -13.91 -27.70
N ASP A 339 14.25 -13.27 -28.00
CA ASP A 339 14.83 -12.19 -27.18
C ASP A 339 14.19 -10.82 -27.40
N LYS A 340 13.20 -10.72 -28.30
CA LYS A 340 12.55 -9.48 -28.75
C LYS A 340 13.57 -8.42 -29.18
N GLN A 341 14.51 -8.80 -30.04
CA GLN A 341 15.53 -7.91 -30.61
C GLN A 341 15.17 -7.52 -32.03
N SER A 342 15.32 -6.23 -32.33
CA SER A 342 15.02 -5.66 -33.63
C SER A 342 16.11 -4.68 -34.06
N LEU A 343 16.37 -4.64 -35.36
CA LEU A 343 17.15 -3.61 -36.01
C LEU A 343 16.23 -2.78 -36.89
N VAL A 344 16.30 -1.46 -36.73
CA VAL A 344 15.53 -0.51 -37.51
C VAL A 344 16.48 0.24 -38.43
N LEU A 345 16.16 0.23 -39.72
CA LEU A 345 16.90 0.96 -40.74
C LEU A 345 16.14 2.24 -41.06
N VAL A 346 16.88 3.35 -41.03
CA VAL A 346 16.38 4.69 -41.33
C VAL A 346 17.38 5.42 -42.21
N ALA A 347 16.91 6.36 -43.02
CA ALA A 347 17.78 7.30 -43.71
C ALA A 347 18.62 8.16 -42.74
N GLU A 348 19.80 8.63 -43.19
CA GLU A 348 20.75 9.41 -42.39
C GLU A 348 20.11 10.67 -41.76
N ASP A 349 19.19 11.34 -42.46
CA ASP A 349 18.47 12.52 -41.98
C ASP A 349 17.46 12.19 -40.86
N GLN A 350 16.96 10.95 -40.81
CA GLN A 350 16.02 10.46 -39.81
C GLN A 350 16.71 9.84 -38.59
N LEU A 351 17.99 9.44 -38.70
CA LEU A 351 18.73 8.74 -37.64
C LEU A 351 18.70 9.49 -36.30
N SER A 352 19.01 10.78 -36.33
CA SER A 352 19.00 11.63 -35.12
C SER A 352 17.61 11.76 -34.51
N LEU A 353 16.56 11.85 -35.35
CA LEU A 353 15.18 11.95 -34.90
C LEU A 353 14.67 10.63 -34.29
N ALA A 354 15.05 9.51 -34.90
CA ALA A 354 14.67 8.16 -34.47
C ALA A 354 15.28 7.81 -33.11
N ILE A 355 16.57 8.12 -32.90
CA ILE A 355 17.24 7.99 -31.60
C ILE A 355 16.63 8.97 -30.59
N GLY A 356 16.46 10.23 -31.01
CA GLY A 356 16.00 11.33 -30.18
C GLY A 356 17.08 11.86 -29.22
N LYS A 357 16.77 12.97 -28.55
CA LYS A 357 17.69 13.62 -27.62
C LYS A 357 18.07 12.68 -26.47
N GLU A 358 19.37 12.40 -26.32
CA GLU A 358 19.90 11.43 -25.34
C GLU A 358 19.20 10.04 -25.40
N GLY A 359 18.81 9.62 -26.61
CA GLY A 359 18.14 8.34 -26.82
C GLY A 359 16.72 8.25 -26.26
N GLN A 360 16.08 9.38 -25.93
CA GLN A 360 14.75 9.37 -25.32
C GLN A 360 13.69 8.72 -26.21
N ASN A 361 13.73 8.95 -27.53
CA ASN A 361 12.71 8.43 -28.44
C ASN A 361 12.78 6.90 -28.55
N VAL A 362 13.98 6.37 -28.81
CA VAL A 362 14.21 4.92 -28.88
C VAL A 362 13.97 4.22 -27.54
N ARG A 363 14.34 4.83 -26.41
CA ARG A 363 14.09 4.28 -25.07
C ARG A 363 12.59 4.21 -24.73
N LEU A 364 11.82 5.22 -25.14
CA LEU A 364 10.36 5.20 -24.98
C LEU A 364 9.72 4.17 -25.90
N ALA A 365 10.15 4.08 -27.16
CA ALA A 365 9.71 3.07 -28.11
C ALA A 365 9.97 1.65 -27.60
N ALA A 366 11.19 1.37 -27.12
CA ALA A 366 11.57 0.08 -26.56
C ALA A 366 10.72 -0.31 -25.33
N ARG A 367 10.45 0.65 -24.43
CA ARG A 367 9.56 0.41 -23.28
C ARG A 367 8.10 0.20 -23.69
N LEU A 368 7.63 0.87 -24.74
CA LEU A 368 6.26 0.78 -25.23
C LEU A 368 5.99 -0.55 -25.95
N THR A 369 6.94 -1.02 -26.74
CA THR A 369 6.82 -2.27 -27.51
C THR A 369 7.29 -3.49 -26.72
N GLY A 370 8.18 -3.29 -25.74
CA GLY A 370 8.88 -4.37 -25.06
C GLY A 370 10.00 -5.00 -25.88
N TRP A 371 10.40 -4.38 -27.00
CA TRP A 371 11.49 -4.82 -27.87
C TRP A 371 12.78 -4.04 -27.61
N LYS A 372 13.92 -4.70 -27.74
CA LYS A 372 15.23 -4.06 -27.87
C LYS A 372 15.34 -3.54 -29.30
N ILE A 373 15.48 -2.22 -29.45
CA ILE A 373 15.48 -1.54 -30.75
C ILE A 373 16.88 -0.95 -30.96
N ASP A 374 17.62 -1.47 -31.93
CA ASP A 374 18.83 -0.85 -32.48
C ASP A 374 18.46 -0.06 -33.74
N ILE A 375 19.11 1.08 -33.98
CA ILE A 375 18.78 1.96 -35.11
C ILE A 375 20.04 2.23 -35.92
N LYS A 376 20.00 1.92 -37.22
CA LYS A 376 21.11 2.12 -38.15
C LYS A 376 20.70 2.89 -39.39
N ASP A 377 21.71 3.52 -39.98
CA ASP A 377 21.61 4.16 -41.28
C ASP A 377 21.56 3.10 -42.37
N ILE A 378 20.54 3.16 -43.23
CA ILE A 378 20.32 2.20 -44.32
C ILE A 378 21.49 2.17 -45.32
N ASP A 379 22.12 3.33 -45.59
CA ASP A 379 23.22 3.41 -46.57
C ASP A 379 24.53 2.81 -46.03
N LYS A 380 24.64 2.70 -44.70
CA LYS A 380 25.80 2.12 -44.01
C LYS A 380 25.54 0.68 -43.55
N TYR A 381 24.36 0.13 -43.85
CA TYR A 381 23.97 -1.19 -43.43
C TYR A 381 24.53 -2.26 -44.38
N ASP A 382 25.34 -3.16 -43.82
CA ASP A 382 25.82 -4.37 -44.51
C ASP A 382 25.10 -5.58 -43.92
N GLU A 383 24.12 -6.10 -44.67
CA GLU A 383 23.32 -7.28 -44.30
C GLU A 383 24.20 -8.49 -43.94
N ALA A 384 25.28 -8.74 -44.68
CA ALA A 384 26.11 -9.91 -44.47
C ALA A 384 26.92 -9.80 -43.18
N ALA A 385 27.46 -8.61 -42.90
CA ALA A 385 28.21 -8.35 -41.67
C ALA A 385 27.31 -8.42 -40.42
N GLU A 386 26.08 -7.94 -40.52
CA GLU A 386 25.14 -7.91 -39.39
C GLU A 386 24.52 -9.29 -39.12
N MET A 387 24.19 -10.06 -40.16
CA MET A 387 23.80 -11.47 -40.04
C MET A 387 24.89 -12.32 -39.38
N ALA A 388 26.16 -12.08 -39.71
CA ALA A 388 27.28 -12.74 -39.06
C ALA A 388 27.40 -12.39 -37.56
N LYS A 389 27.16 -11.12 -37.18
CA LYS A 389 27.16 -10.70 -35.77
C LYS A 389 26.03 -11.34 -34.98
N TRP A 390 24.81 -11.38 -35.52
CA TRP A 390 23.68 -12.01 -34.84
C TRP A 390 23.86 -13.52 -34.72
N ALA A 391 24.39 -14.18 -35.75
CA ALA A 391 24.73 -15.61 -35.67
C ALA A 391 25.76 -15.89 -34.56
N ALA A 392 26.82 -15.08 -34.48
CA ALA A 392 27.83 -15.20 -33.42
C ALA A 392 27.25 -14.91 -32.02
N GLN A 393 26.36 -13.92 -31.89
CA GLN A 393 25.69 -13.60 -30.62
C GLN A 393 24.73 -14.72 -30.18
N ALA A 394 23.97 -15.29 -31.12
CA ALA A 394 23.08 -16.42 -30.85
C ALA A 394 23.87 -17.68 -30.46
N GLU A 395 25.00 -17.94 -31.11
CA GLU A 395 25.89 -19.05 -30.75
C GLU A 395 26.51 -18.85 -29.36
N ALA A 396 26.95 -17.63 -29.04
CA ALA A 396 27.46 -17.29 -27.70
C ALA A 396 26.38 -17.40 -26.62
N ALA A 397 25.14 -16.97 -26.91
CA ALA A 397 24.02 -17.11 -25.99
C ALA A 397 23.66 -18.58 -25.73
N LYS A 398 23.65 -19.43 -26.78
CA LYS A 398 23.46 -20.88 -26.65
C LYS A 398 24.59 -21.55 -25.87
N ALA A 399 25.84 -21.14 -26.10
CA ALA A 399 26.99 -21.63 -25.36
C ALA A 399 26.89 -21.25 -23.87
N LYS A 400 26.43 -20.03 -23.56
CA LYS A 400 26.22 -19.57 -22.18
C LYS A 400 25.06 -20.30 -21.51
N ALA A 401 23.95 -20.53 -22.21
CA ALA A 401 22.82 -21.30 -21.70
C ALA A 401 23.23 -22.75 -21.41
N ARG A 402 23.97 -23.39 -22.33
CA ARG A 402 24.52 -24.73 -22.11
C ARG A 402 25.52 -24.78 -20.95
N ALA A 403 26.33 -23.74 -20.76
CA ALA A 403 27.24 -23.67 -19.62
C ALA A 403 26.47 -23.52 -18.30
N ALA A 404 25.39 -22.73 -18.27
CA ALA A 404 24.53 -22.60 -17.09
C ALA A 404 23.78 -23.90 -16.77
N GLU A 405 23.30 -24.63 -17.77
CA GLU A 405 22.70 -25.96 -17.57
C GLU A 405 23.70 -26.96 -17.00
N VAL A 406 24.97 -26.92 -17.43
CA VAL A 406 26.03 -27.78 -16.87
C VAL A 406 26.38 -27.35 -15.44
N GLU A 407 26.43 -26.05 -15.14
CA GLU A 407 26.63 -25.58 -13.75
C GLU A 407 25.46 -25.98 -12.84
N GLU A 408 24.21 -25.93 -13.34
CA GLU A 408 23.01 -26.33 -12.59
C GLU A 408 22.98 -27.85 -12.39
N GLU A 409 23.36 -28.65 -13.40
CA GLU A 409 23.54 -30.10 -13.26
C GLU A 409 24.67 -30.46 -12.29
N GLU A 410 25.81 -29.76 -12.32
CA GLU A 410 26.91 -29.94 -11.37
C GLU A 410 26.49 -29.54 -9.94
N GLU A 411 25.74 -28.45 -9.74
CA GLU A 411 25.20 -28.08 -8.42
C GLU A 411 24.24 -29.13 -7.87
N ILE A 412 23.35 -29.68 -8.70
CA ILE A 412 22.43 -30.75 -8.30
C ILE A 412 23.20 -32.04 -7.96
N GLU A 413 24.25 -32.36 -8.72
CA GLU A 413 25.08 -33.54 -8.47
C GLU A 413 25.89 -33.37 -7.17
N VAL A 414 26.37 -32.17 -6.87
CA VAL A 414 27.06 -31.86 -5.60
C VAL A 414 26.08 -31.90 -4.41
N GLU A 415 24.87 -31.33 -4.52
CA GLU A 415 23.83 -31.44 -3.49
C GLU A 415 23.41 -32.90 -3.25
N ALA A 416 23.32 -33.72 -4.29
CA ALA A 416 22.99 -35.13 -4.15
C ALA A 416 24.10 -35.91 -3.40
N VAL A 417 25.37 -35.59 -3.66
CA VAL A 417 26.52 -36.20 -2.97
C VAL A 417 26.62 -35.73 -1.51
N GLU A 418 26.29 -34.45 -1.22
CA GLU A 418 26.20 -33.94 0.15
C GLU A 418 25.03 -34.57 0.94
N ALA A 419 23.87 -34.76 0.29
CA ALA A 419 22.73 -35.46 0.89
C ALA A 419 23.01 -36.94 1.17
N GLU A 420 23.77 -37.63 0.30
CA GLU A 420 24.22 -39.00 0.57
C GLU A 420 25.28 -39.06 1.69
N ALA A 421 26.14 -38.04 1.81
CA ALA A 421 27.13 -37.93 2.89
C ALA A 421 26.47 -37.71 4.26
N GLU A 422 25.44 -36.85 4.36
CA GLU A 422 24.64 -36.68 5.58
C GLU A 422 23.82 -37.92 5.95
N ALA A 423 23.37 -38.72 4.97
CA ALA A 423 22.69 -39.98 5.23
C ALA A 423 23.61 -41.09 5.78
N THR A 424 24.94 -40.95 5.64
CA THR A 424 25.92 -41.93 6.16
C THR A 424 26.47 -41.61 7.55
N THR A 425 26.19 -40.45 8.14
CA THR A 425 26.69 -40.08 9.47
C THR A 425 25.70 -40.30 10.63
N ASP A 426 24.47 -40.74 10.35
CA ASP A 426 23.41 -40.88 11.37
C ASP A 426 23.12 -42.34 11.81
N THR A 427 24.13 -43.21 11.77
CA THR A 427 24.09 -44.51 12.45
C THR A 427 25.43 -44.82 13.11
N VAL A 428 25.66 -44.33 14.34
CA VAL A 428 26.00 -45.12 15.54
C VAL A 428 25.96 -44.19 16.77
N ALA A 429 24.86 -44.21 17.51
CA ALA A 429 24.81 -44.11 18.97
C ALA A 429 24.06 -45.39 19.42
N ASP A 430 24.38 -46.12 20.50
CA ASP A 430 24.74 -45.68 21.84
C ASP A 430 25.23 -46.94 22.67
N PRO A 431 25.33 -46.97 24.03
CA PRO A 431 26.55 -47.30 24.79
C PRO A 431 26.48 -48.61 25.62
N GLU A 432 27.60 -49.07 26.22
CA GLU A 432 27.71 -49.48 27.64
C GLU A 432 29.06 -50.15 28.02
N SER A 433 29.62 -49.64 29.12
CA SER A 433 30.56 -50.15 30.15
C SER A 433 31.43 -51.41 29.97
N ILE A 434 32.69 -51.35 30.46
CA ILE A 434 33.26 -52.23 31.51
C ILE A 434 34.72 -51.79 31.89
N THR A 435 34.88 -51.42 33.17
CA THR A 435 36.02 -51.54 34.14
C THR A 435 37.44 -50.98 33.88
N GLU A 436 37.88 -50.10 34.80
CA GLU A 436 39.28 -49.83 35.25
C GLU A 436 39.87 -51.04 36.06
N PRO A 437 41.15 -51.09 36.56
CA PRO A 437 42.16 -50.02 36.76
C PRO A 437 43.66 -50.44 36.57
N GLU A 438 44.56 -49.57 37.04
CA GLU A 438 46.00 -49.72 37.40
C GLU A 438 47.06 -49.38 36.33
N VAL A 439 48.24 -48.80 36.60
CA VAL A 439 48.87 -47.92 37.61
C VAL A 439 50.31 -47.71 37.09
N GLU A 440 50.85 -46.49 37.24
CA GLU A 440 52.27 -46.06 37.35
C GLU A 440 53.35 -46.34 36.27
N GLU A 441 54.03 -45.21 35.97
CA GLU A 441 55.48 -44.95 36.08
C GLU A 441 56.29 -44.56 34.82
N ASP A 442 57.06 -43.49 35.08
CA ASP A 442 57.93 -42.62 34.31
C ASP A 442 58.95 -43.25 33.33
N VAL A 443 59.42 -42.44 32.35
CA VAL A 443 60.79 -41.85 32.31
C VAL A 443 61.12 -41.27 30.92
N VAL A 444 61.24 -39.93 30.87
CA VAL A 444 62.31 -39.06 30.31
C VAL A 444 63.11 -39.49 29.05
N THR A 445 63.15 -38.63 28.01
CA THR A 445 64.33 -37.79 27.63
C THR A 445 64.05 -36.86 26.42
N GLN A 446 64.23 -35.56 26.66
CA GLN A 446 64.89 -34.47 25.87
C GLN A 446 64.91 -34.55 24.33
N SER A 447 64.74 -33.47 23.55
CA SER A 447 65.49 -32.20 23.65
C SER A 447 64.88 -31.07 22.78
N ASP A 448 65.00 -29.83 23.27
CA ASP A 448 65.43 -28.59 22.59
C ASP A 448 64.74 -28.13 21.28
N THR A 449 64.42 -26.85 21.01
CA THR A 449 64.57 -25.54 21.68
C THR A 449 63.89 -24.48 20.79
N LEU A 450 63.38 -23.40 21.41
CA LEU A 450 63.42 -21.97 20.99
C LEU A 450 62.74 -21.57 19.64
N ALA A 451 61.97 -20.48 19.53
CA ALA A 451 61.73 -19.34 20.40
C ALA A 451 60.43 -18.60 20.03
N GLU A 452 59.80 -18.04 21.06
CA GLU A 452 58.77 -16.99 21.04
C GLU A 452 59.27 -15.68 20.43
N SER A 453 58.36 -14.87 19.88
CA SER A 453 58.12 -13.50 20.41
C SER A 453 56.96 -12.80 19.67
N GLU A 454 55.80 -12.85 20.32
CA GLU A 454 54.85 -11.73 20.45
C GLU A 454 55.53 -10.52 21.17
N PRO A 455 54.87 -9.38 21.51
CA PRO A 455 53.75 -8.65 20.89
C PRO A 455 53.86 -7.09 21.01
N LYS A 456 52.78 -6.41 20.58
CA LYS A 456 52.14 -5.19 21.16
C LYS A 456 52.93 -3.88 21.31
N THR A 457 52.32 -2.80 20.82
CA THR A 457 52.09 -1.58 21.63
C THR A 457 50.94 -0.75 21.06
N GLN A 458 49.96 -0.46 21.91
CA GLN A 458 48.95 0.61 21.78
C GLN A 458 49.60 1.97 22.17
N PRO A 459 48.83 3.02 22.54
CA PRO A 459 47.96 3.92 21.77
C PRO A 459 48.46 5.39 21.87
N GLU A 460 47.81 6.37 21.23
CA GLU A 460 47.46 7.67 21.85
C GLU A 460 46.75 8.64 20.88
N GLU A 461 45.99 9.53 21.52
CA GLU A 461 45.10 10.59 21.05
C GLU A 461 45.74 11.62 20.09
N VAL A 462 44.92 12.20 19.18
CA VAL A 462 44.53 13.63 19.11
C VAL A 462 43.19 13.74 18.39
#